data_AF-A0A1H6JGS1-F1
#
_entry.id   AF-A0A1H6JGS1-F1
#
_cell.length_a   1.000
_cell.length_b   1.000
_cell.length_c   1.000
_cell.angle_alpha   90.00
_cell.angle_beta   90.00
_cell.angle_gamma   90.00
#
_symmetry.space_group_name_H-M   'P 1'
#
loop_
_entity.id
_entity.type
_entity.pdbx_description
1 polymer ?
#
loop_
_entity_poly.entity_id
_entity_poly.type
_entity_poly.pdbx_seq_one_letter_code
_entity_poly.pdbx_strand_id
1 'polypeptide(L)'
;MKDFLITESLFIMNKLLKIAQTLIFTILILLVIVFIWQFFNNYAQLLFLPLGVLSIYYLLIYLFARLLQQQQSKMWFYTGIIFIIIPLIAFSVAYKPVLEFSYNILQSLSN
;
A
#
# COMPACT_ATOMS: atom_id res chain seq x y z
N MET A 1 36.43 1.76 -2.13
CA MET A 1 35.50 2.56 -1.30
C MET A 1 34.19 2.87 -2.02
N LYS A 2 34.22 3.33 -3.28
CA LYS A 2 33.03 3.58 -4.11
C LYS A 2 32.18 2.32 -4.34
N ASP A 3 32.82 1.19 -4.65
CA ASP A 3 32.11 -0.08 -4.90
C ASP A 3 31.39 -0.60 -3.64
N PHE A 4 32.02 -0.47 -2.46
CA PHE A 4 31.40 -0.85 -1.18
C PHE A 4 30.11 -0.07 -0.90
N LEU A 5 30.11 1.25 -1.16
CA LEU A 5 28.93 2.11 -0.97
C LEU A 5 27.80 1.81 -1.98
N ILE A 6 28.16 1.37 -3.18
CA ILE A 6 27.23 0.94 -4.24
C ILE A 6 26.52 -0.36 -3.80
N THR A 7 27.28 -1.35 -3.33
CA THR A 7 26.73 -2.65 -2.88
C THR A 7 25.79 -2.50 -1.70
N GLU A 8 26.14 -1.63 -0.74
CA GLU A 8 25.32 -1.37 0.45
C GLU A 8 24.00 -0.68 0.08
N SER A 9 24.05 0.33 -0.80
CA SER A 9 22.84 1.01 -1.28
C SER A 9 21.89 0.07 -2.04
N LEU A 10 22.44 -0.86 -2.82
CA LEU A 10 21.67 -1.83 -3.59
C LEU A 10 21.04 -2.90 -2.69
N PHE A 11 21.76 -3.35 -1.66
CA PHE A 11 21.24 -4.24 -0.62
C PHE A 11 20.04 -3.62 0.11
N ILE A 12 20.17 -2.35 0.51
CA ILE A 12 19.13 -1.62 1.22
C ILE A 12 17.90 -1.37 0.33
N MET A 13 18.09 -1.04 -0.96
CA MET A 13 17.01 -0.88 -1.93
C MET A 13 16.23 -2.19 -2.17
N ASN A 14 16.94 -3.31 -2.28
CA ASN A 14 16.34 -4.65 -2.38
C ASN A 14 15.48 -4.99 -1.14
N LYS A 15 15.92 -4.55 0.05
CA LYS A 15 15.16 -4.74 1.29
C LYS A 15 13.84 -3.96 1.27
N LEU A 16 13.84 -2.71 0.79
CA LEU A 16 12.61 -1.93 0.63
C LEU A 16 11.63 -2.56 -0.35
N LEU A 17 12.11 -3.02 -1.49
CA LEU A 17 11.28 -3.70 -2.48
C LEU A 17 10.63 -4.94 -1.90
N LYS A 18 11.36 -5.73 -1.11
CA LYS A 18 10.79 -6.86 -0.37
C LYS A 18 9.73 -6.43 0.63
N ILE A 19 9.96 -5.35 1.39
CA ILE A 19 8.96 -4.83 2.35
C ILE A 19 7.69 -4.38 1.62
N ALA A 20 7.83 -3.60 0.54
CA ALA A 20 6.69 -3.16 -0.27
C ALA A 20 5.92 -4.35 -0.87
N GLN A 21 6.64 -5.37 -1.37
CA GLN A 21 6.03 -6.59 -1.88
C GLN A 21 5.27 -7.36 -0.80
N THR A 22 5.85 -7.50 0.40
CA THR A 22 5.16 -8.12 1.54
C THR A 22 3.91 -7.33 1.94
N LEU A 23 3.96 -6.00 1.96
CA LEU A 23 2.80 -5.16 2.24
C LEU A 23 1.67 -5.36 1.21
N ILE A 24 2.00 -5.36 -0.08
CA ILE A 24 1.03 -5.63 -1.15
C ILE A 24 0.40 -7.00 -0.95
N PHE A 25 1.23 -8.01 -0.71
CA PHE A 25 0.74 -9.38 -0.50
C PHE A 25 -0.20 -9.48 0.70
N THR A 26 0.15 -8.84 1.82
CA THR A 26 -0.72 -8.76 3.00
C THR A 26 -2.05 -8.08 2.70
N ILE A 27 -2.03 -6.95 1.99
CA ILE A 27 -3.26 -6.21 1.63
C ILE A 27 -4.14 -7.05 0.69
N LEU A 28 -3.54 -7.78 -0.26
CA LEU A 28 -4.28 -8.68 -1.14
C LEU A 28 -4.93 -9.84 -0.38
N ILE A 29 -4.25 -10.43 0.60
CA ILE A 29 -4.85 -11.45 1.48
C ILE A 29 -6.02 -10.84 2.27
N LEU A 30 -5.85 -9.64 2.83
CA LEU A 30 -6.92 -8.93 3.53
C LEU A 30 -8.12 -8.67 2.62
N LEU A 31 -7.89 -8.29 1.35
CA LEU A 31 -8.95 -8.13 0.35
C LEU A 31 -9.72 -9.44 0.13
N VAL A 32 -9.02 -10.58 0.00
CA VAL A 32 -9.68 -11.89 -0.16
C VAL A 32 -10.50 -12.24 1.08
N ILE A 33 -9.98 -12.00 2.28
CA ILE A 33 -10.71 -12.25 3.53
C ILE A 33 -11.97 -11.39 3.60
N VAL A 34 -11.86 -10.09 3.33
CA VAL A 34 -13.00 -9.16 3.33
C VAL A 34 -14.00 -9.53 2.24
N PHE A 35 -13.52 -9.95 1.07
CA PHE A 35 -14.35 -10.44 -0.01
C PHE A 35 -15.17 -11.66 0.38
N ILE A 36 -14.59 -12.63 1.12
CA ILE A 36 -15.31 -13.79 1.63
C ILE A 36 -16.27 -13.36 2.75
N TRP A 37 -15.81 -12.48 3.65
CA TRP A 37 -16.61 -12.01 4.79
C TRP A 37 -17.90 -11.34 4.33
N GLN A 38 -17.87 -10.60 3.22
CA GLN A 38 -19.05 -9.88 2.71
C GLN A 38 -20.28 -10.75 2.52
N PHE A 39 -20.11 -12.05 2.24
CA PHE A 39 -21.22 -13.00 2.08
C PHE A 39 -21.90 -13.36 3.41
N PHE A 40 -21.20 -13.21 4.53
CA PHE A 40 -21.71 -13.51 5.87
C PHE A 40 -22.12 -12.25 6.62
N ASN A 41 -21.59 -11.09 6.25
CA ASN A 41 -21.89 -9.81 6.90
C ASN A 41 -21.73 -8.64 5.91
N ASN A 42 -22.84 -7.94 5.63
CA ASN A 42 -22.89 -6.82 4.70
C ASN A 42 -21.98 -5.64 5.11
N TYR A 43 -21.67 -5.48 6.40
CA TYR A 43 -20.75 -4.43 6.86
C TYR A 43 -19.31 -4.66 6.37
N ALA A 44 -18.93 -5.86 5.94
CA ALA A 44 -17.59 -6.09 5.38
C ALA A 44 -17.40 -5.40 4.00
N GLN A 45 -18.47 -5.10 3.26
CA GLN A 45 -18.37 -4.34 2.02
C GLN A 45 -17.80 -2.93 2.24
N LEU A 46 -18.00 -2.36 3.44
CA LEU A 46 -17.44 -1.05 3.81
C LEU A 46 -15.91 -1.05 3.82
N LEU A 47 -15.28 -2.18 4.13
CA LEU A 47 -13.82 -2.32 4.16
C LEU A 47 -13.24 -2.62 2.77
N PHE A 48 -14.08 -3.00 1.81
CA PHE A 48 -13.64 -3.37 0.47
C PHE A 48 -13.09 -2.16 -0.31
N LEU A 49 -13.80 -1.03 -0.29
CA LEU A 49 -13.38 0.22 -0.94
C LEU A 49 -12.04 0.76 -0.39
N PRO A 50 -11.89 0.92 0.94
CA PRO A 50 -10.64 1.39 1.56
C PRO A 50 -9.45 0.47 1.25
N LEU A 51 -9.63 -0.85 1.37
CA LEU A 51 -8.57 -1.82 1.07
C LEU A 51 -8.25 -1.86 -0.42
N GLY A 52 -9.24 -1.69 -1.29
CA GLY A 52 -9.07 -1.61 -2.74
C GLY A 52 -8.17 -0.44 -3.13
N VAL A 53 -8.47 0.78 -2.62
CA VAL A 53 -7.66 1.97 -2.87
C VAL A 53 -6.24 1.80 -2.35
N LEU A 54 -6.07 1.27 -1.12
CA LEU A 54 -4.75 0.97 -0.57
C LEU A 54 -3.97 -0.01 -1.44
N SER A 55 -4.63 -1.06 -1.93
CA SER A 55 -3.97 -2.09 -2.76
C SER A 55 -3.40 -1.48 -4.04
N ILE A 56 -4.17 -0.65 -4.74
CA ILE A 56 -3.76 0.02 -5.98
C ILE A 56 -2.59 0.98 -5.70
N TYR A 57 -2.72 1.76 -4.63
CA TYR A 57 -1.70 2.72 -4.22
C TYR A 57 -0.35 2.04 -3.91
N TYR A 58 -0.35 0.95 -3.15
CA TYR A 58 0.89 0.21 -2.86
C TYR A 58 1.47 -0.49 -4.09
N LEU A 59 0.63 -0.97 -5.00
CA LEU A 59 1.07 -1.52 -6.29
C LEU A 59 1.81 -0.47 -7.13
N LEU A 60 1.28 0.76 -7.18
CA LEU A 60 1.91 1.89 -7.85
C LEU A 60 3.26 2.25 -7.22
N ILE A 61 3.35 2.28 -5.88
CA ILE A 61 4.61 2.49 -5.18
C ILE A 61 5.63 1.41 -5.52
N TYR A 62 5.21 0.15 -5.54
CA TYR A 62 6.13 -0.94 -5.86
C TYR A 62 6.66 -0.84 -7.29
N LEU A 63 5.80 -0.54 -8.26
CA LEU A 63 6.20 -0.26 -9.64
C LEU A 63 7.18 0.90 -9.70
N PHE A 64 6.88 2.00 -9.02
CA PHE A 64 7.74 3.17 -8.94
C PHE A 64 9.11 2.87 -8.32
N ALA A 65 9.12 2.14 -7.20
CA ALA A 65 10.36 1.71 -6.54
C ALA A 65 11.19 0.77 -7.43
N ARG A 66 10.53 -0.13 -8.17
CA ARG A 66 11.18 -1.03 -9.13
C ARG A 66 11.80 -0.29 -10.30
N LEU A 67 11.14 0.75 -10.81
CA LEU A 67 11.68 1.63 -11.85
C LEU A 67 12.87 2.43 -11.35
N LEU A 68 12.77 2.99 -10.14
CA LEU A 68 13.84 3.78 -9.51
C LEU A 68 15.05 2.94 -9.09
N GLN A 69 14.90 1.65 -8.87
CA GLN A 69 16.03 0.77 -8.54
C GLN A 69 17.13 0.78 -9.62
N GLN A 70 16.79 1.13 -10.87
CA GLN A 70 17.77 1.30 -11.94
C GLN A 70 18.61 2.59 -11.79
N GLN A 71 18.13 3.57 -11.03
CA GLN A 71 18.81 4.83 -10.78
C GLN A 71 19.35 4.82 -9.34
N GLN A 72 20.61 4.42 -9.16
CA GLN A 72 21.26 4.40 -7.85
C GLN A 72 21.45 5.81 -7.26
N SER A 73 20.44 6.32 -6.55
CA SER A 73 20.60 7.50 -5.70
C SER A 73 19.95 7.30 -4.34
N LYS A 74 20.73 7.59 -3.28
CA LYS A 74 20.31 7.54 -1.88
C LYS A 74 19.10 8.45 -1.59
N MET A 75 18.90 9.50 -2.38
CA MET A 75 17.76 10.42 -2.20
C MET A 75 16.41 9.76 -2.52
N TRP A 76 16.37 8.87 -3.52
CA TRP A 76 15.16 8.13 -3.90
C TRP A 76 14.76 7.09 -2.85
N PHE A 77 15.71 6.57 -2.08
CA PHE A 77 15.46 5.65 -0.98
C PHE A 77 14.62 6.29 0.14
N TYR A 78 15.05 7.45 0.66
CA TYR A 78 14.32 8.17 1.71
C TYR A 78 12.94 8.61 1.23
N THR A 79 12.87 9.05 -0.03
CA THR A 79 11.61 9.39 -0.68
C THR A 79 10.67 8.18 -0.70
N GLY A 80 11.13 7.00 -1.13
CA GLY A 80 10.34 5.77 -1.14
C GLY A 80 9.82 5.33 0.24
N ILE A 81 10.62 5.47 1.30
CA ILE A 81 10.17 5.19 2.68
C ILE A 81 9.02 6.11 3.07
N ILE A 82 9.16 7.41 2.82
CA ILE A 82 8.13 8.40 3.15
C ILE A 82 6.83 8.08 2.42
N PHE A 83 6.91 7.74 1.13
CA PHE A 83 5.75 7.35 0.32
C PHE A 83 5.06 6.07 0.81
N ILE A 84 5.79 5.13 1.42
CA ILE A 84 5.20 3.92 2.01
C ILE A 84 4.49 4.23 3.34
N ILE A 85 5.10 5.06 4.20
CA ILE A 85 4.65 5.27 5.58
C ILE A 85 3.50 6.28 5.69
N ILE A 86 3.58 7.43 5.00
CA ILE A 86 2.57 8.49 5.10
C ILE A 86 1.14 7.96 4.85
N PRO A 87 0.88 7.15 3.82
CA PRO A 87 -0.46 6.66 3.50
C PRO A 87 -0.99 5.68 4.54
N LEU A 88 -0.12 4.85 5.14
CA LEU A 88 -0.48 3.98 6.26
C LEU A 88 -0.94 4.80 7.47
N ILE A 89 -0.20 5.87 7.80
CA ILE A 89 -0.54 6.78 8.90
C ILE A 89 -1.84 7.54 8.57
N ALA A 90 -1.94 8.10 7.36
CA ALA A 90 -3.12 8.83 6.92
C ALA A 90 -4.38 7.94 6.96
N PHE A 91 -4.27 6.70 6.52
CA PHE A 91 -5.37 5.73 6.58
C PHE A 91 -5.75 5.38 8.02
N SER A 92 -4.77 5.21 8.90
CA SER A 92 -5.01 4.94 10.32
C SER A 92 -5.75 6.09 11.01
N VAL A 93 -5.34 7.34 10.74
CA VAL A 93 -5.97 8.54 11.35
C VAL A 93 -7.32 8.85 10.73
N ALA A 94 -7.44 8.73 9.41
CA ALA A 94 -8.66 9.02 8.66
C ALA A 94 -9.61 7.81 8.54
N TYR A 95 -9.45 6.78 9.38
CA TYR A 95 -10.24 5.55 9.28
C TYR A 95 -11.76 5.80 9.32
N LYS A 96 -12.23 6.64 10.25
CA LYS A 96 -13.65 7.00 10.39
C LYS A 96 -14.22 7.67 9.12
N PRO A 97 -13.67 8.81 8.64
CA PRO A 97 -14.19 9.45 7.43
C PRO A 97 -14.05 8.57 6.18
N VAL A 98 -13.04 7.71 6.12
CA VAL A 98 -12.88 6.74 5.01
C VAL A 98 -13.99 5.68 5.02
N LEU A 99 -14.40 5.20 6.19
CA LEU A 99 -15.54 4.30 6.32
C LEU A 99 -16.86 5.00 5.99
N GLU A 100 -17.07 6.23 6.46
CA GLU A 100 -18.26 7.02 6.13
C GLU A 100 -18.37 7.28 4.63
N PHE A 101 -17.25 7.63 3.99
CA PHE A 101 -17.19 7.74 2.52
C PHE A 101 -17.61 6.44 1.85
N SER A 102 -17.07 5.31 2.31
CA SER A 102 -17.39 3.99 1.75
C SER A 102 -18.88 3.63 1.94
N TYR A 103 -19.45 3.96 3.11
CA TYR A 103 -20.88 3.79 3.39
C TYR A 103 -21.75 4.60 2.44
N ASN A 104 -21.44 5.89 2.26
CA ASN A 104 -22.20 6.79 1.40
C ASN A 104 -22.18 6.33 -0.07
N ILE A 105 -21.03 5.84 -0.56
CA ILE A 105 -20.91 5.30 -1.92
C ILE A 105 -21.74 4.03 -2.09
N LEU A 106 -21.66 3.09 -1.13
CA LEU A 106 -22.44 1.85 -1.20
C LEU A 106 -23.95 2.12 -1.17
N GLN A 107 -24.39 3.06 -0.33
CA GLN A 107 -25.80 3.45 -0.26
C GLN A 107 -26.27 4.15 -1.54
N SER A 108 -25.43 4.98 -2.15
CA SER A 108 -25.70 5.60 -3.46
C SER A 108 -25.82 4.58 -4.59
N LEU A 109 -25.13 3.44 -4.49
CA LEU A 109 -25.16 2.39 -5.52
C LEU A 109 -26.30 1.39 -5.32
N SER A 110 -26.87 1.32 -4.10
CA SER A 110 -28.00 0.42 -3.81
C SER A 110 -29.37 1.05 -4.03
N ASN A 111 -29.45 2.38 -4.11
CA ASN A 111 -30.66 3.15 -4.40
C ASN A 111 -30.79 3.43 -5.91
#